data_AF-A0A3M1NM79-F1
#
_entry.id   AF-A0A3M1NM79-F1
#
_cell.length_a   1.000
_cell.length_b   1.000
_cell.length_c   1.000
_cell.angle_alpha   90.00
_cell.angle_beta   90.00
_cell.angle_gamma   90.00
#
_symmetry.space_group_name_H-M   'P 1'
#
loop_
_entity.id
_entity.type
_entity.pdbx_description
1 polymer ?
#
loop_
_entity_poly.entity_id
_entity_poly.type
_entity_poly.pdbx_seq_one_letter_code
_entity_poly.pdbx_strand_id
1 'polypeptide(L)'
;MEHTKRIINALMKPNSYPEKPKQIKLVQTAISCVFLTGKYVYKVKKPVNFGFLDFTTLDKRKHFCRQEVALNKRLAPEIYLGVVPITSDLRISGKGKIIDYAVKMLELPQERIMRNLLLNNEVSEKQIKDIARIIAEFHSKLSSSKDTDVYGSLSVIRKNWDENFEQVKDQHLYSKDKILEIRKAVNKFIKDKKDLFEKRVREGRIKRCHGDLHASNIFITDKIHIVDCIEFNRRFAYSDTASDVAFLAMDLDYLSFEELSRRFVDYYIHFSNDEELRSLIDFYKCYRAFVRAKINYFRINDPNTDPEELRSINNEMIKYFRLSYEYAKKL
;
A
#
# COMPACT_ATOMS: atom_id res chain seq x y z
N MET A 1 -8.75 -13.67 18.27
CA MET A 1 -7.32 -13.84 18.64
C MET A 1 -6.87 -15.29 18.70
N GLU A 2 -7.64 -16.20 19.32
CA GLU A 2 -7.24 -17.61 19.49
C GLU A 2 -7.02 -18.36 18.16
N HIS A 3 -7.92 -18.20 17.19
CA HIS A 3 -7.77 -18.78 15.84
C HIS A 3 -6.43 -18.37 15.18
N THR A 4 -6.10 -17.07 15.19
CA THR A 4 -4.84 -16.57 14.61
C THR A 4 -3.62 -17.16 15.32
N LYS A 5 -3.62 -17.18 16.66
CA LYS A 5 -2.51 -17.77 17.45
C LYS A 5 -2.33 -19.25 17.14
N ARG A 6 -3.44 -19.99 17.03
CA ARG A 6 -3.43 -21.41 16.64
C ARG A 6 -2.82 -21.62 15.25
N ILE A 7 -3.21 -20.83 14.26
CA ILE A 7 -2.65 -20.90 12.91
C ILE A 7 -1.16 -20.54 12.91
N ILE A 8 -0.75 -19.46 13.60
CA ILE A 8 0.67 -19.07 13.72
C ILE A 8 1.49 -20.23 14.31
N ASN A 9 1.09 -20.75 15.47
CA ASN A 9 1.84 -21.80 16.15
C ASN A 9 1.98 -23.08 15.31
N ALA A 10 0.97 -23.39 14.50
CA ALA A 10 1.03 -24.52 13.58
C ALA A 10 1.94 -24.25 12.39
N LEU A 11 1.77 -23.10 11.73
CA LEU A 11 2.52 -22.74 10.52
C LEU A 11 3.96 -22.33 10.80
N MET A 12 4.39 -22.21 12.07
CA MET A 12 5.81 -22.14 12.42
C MET A 12 6.53 -23.49 12.40
N LYS A 13 5.84 -24.60 12.11
CA LYS A 13 6.43 -25.95 12.06
C LYS A 13 6.67 -26.40 10.60
N PRO A 14 7.86 -26.92 10.25
CA PRO A 14 8.15 -27.41 8.89
C PRO A 14 7.15 -28.44 8.36
N ASN A 15 6.67 -29.34 9.22
CA ASN A 15 5.71 -30.40 8.83
C ASN A 15 4.31 -29.88 8.45
N SER A 16 4.06 -28.58 8.62
CA SER A 16 2.82 -27.93 8.20
C SER A 16 2.80 -27.57 6.71
N TYR A 17 3.92 -27.77 6.01
CA TYR A 17 4.09 -27.43 4.59
C TYR A 17 4.45 -28.67 3.76
N PRO A 18 3.95 -28.78 2.52
CA PRO A 18 4.33 -29.85 1.61
C PRO A 18 5.85 -29.95 1.37
N GLU A 19 6.53 -28.81 1.26
CA GLU A 19 7.96 -28.69 0.96
C GLU A 19 8.89 -28.86 2.17
N LYS A 20 8.34 -28.93 3.40
CA LYS A 20 9.11 -29.08 4.66
C LYS A 20 10.31 -28.10 4.75
N PRO A 21 10.05 -26.79 4.84
CA PRO A 21 11.12 -25.78 4.80
C PRO A 21 12.03 -25.90 6.02
N LYS A 22 13.33 -25.62 5.83
CA LYS A 22 14.34 -25.68 6.90
C LYS A 22 14.16 -24.58 7.94
N GLN A 23 13.75 -23.39 7.49
CA GLN A 23 13.53 -22.22 8.32
C GLN A 23 12.21 -21.57 7.93
N ILE A 24 11.51 -21.04 8.94
CA ILE A 24 10.28 -20.26 8.75
C ILE A 24 10.44 -18.95 9.49
N LYS A 25 10.30 -17.83 8.80
CA LYS A 25 10.25 -16.49 9.40
C LYS A 25 8.83 -15.95 9.32
N LEU A 26 8.32 -15.48 10.45
CA LEU A 26 7.01 -14.83 10.53
C LEU A 26 7.18 -13.31 10.45
N VAL A 27 6.44 -12.69 9.53
CA VAL A 27 6.22 -11.24 9.49
C VAL A 27 4.74 -10.99 9.73
N GLN A 28 4.41 -10.06 10.62
CA GLN A 28 3.02 -9.72 10.93
C GLN A 28 2.69 -8.30 10.51
N THR A 29 1.51 -8.12 9.93
CA THR A 29 0.90 -6.81 9.72
C THR A 29 -0.36 -6.71 10.59
N ALA A 30 -1.03 -5.55 10.57
CA ALA A 30 -2.33 -5.37 11.25
C ALA A 30 -3.39 -6.38 10.75
N ILE A 31 -3.31 -6.80 9.48
CA ILE A 31 -4.37 -7.58 8.81
C ILE A 31 -3.92 -8.98 8.37
N SER A 32 -2.64 -9.33 8.47
CA SER A 32 -2.11 -10.60 7.94
C SER A 32 -0.91 -11.13 8.72
N CYS A 33 -0.68 -12.43 8.57
CA CYS A 33 0.53 -13.15 8.98
C CYS A 33 1.19 -13.70 7.71
N VAL A 34 2.48 -13.43 7.54
CA VAL A 34 3.26 -13.80 6.36
C VAL A 34 4.36 -14.75 6.79
N PHE A 35 4.33 -15.98 6.27
CA PHE A 35 5.30 -17.03 6.57
C PHE A 35 6.27 -17.16 5.39
N LEU A 36 7.51 -16.72 5.59
CA LEU A 36 8.62 -16.88 4.65
C LEU A 36 9.26 -18.25 4.90
N THR A 37 9.40 -19.07 3.85
CA THR A 37 9.86 -20.46 3.93
C THR A 37 11.12 -20.74 3.11
N GLY A 38 11.74 -19.70 2.57
CA GLY A 38 12.92 -19.73 1.70
C GLY A 38 12.59 -19.95 0.23
N LYS A 39 11.53 -20.70 -0.10
CA LYS A 39 11.06 -20.91 -1.48
C LYS A 39 9.71 -20.27 -1.76
N TYR A 40 8.78 -20.38 -0.82
CA TYR A 40 7.43 -19.85 -0.94
C TYR A 40 7.09 -18.93 0.21
N VAL A 41 6.17 -18.01 -0.04
CA VAL A 41 5.52 -17.22 1.01
C VAL A 41 4.08 -17.65 1.13
N TYR A 42 3.62 -17.80 2.37
CA TYR A 42 2.21 -18.04 2.68
C TYR A 42 1.67 -16.86 3.49
N LYS A 43 0.73 -16.12 2.91
CA LYS A 43 0.07 -14.98 3.59
C LYS A 43 -1.33 -15.37 4.02
N VAL A 44 -1.57 -15.36 5.32
CA VAL A 44 -2.86 -15.68 5.95
C VAL A 44 -3.49 -14.40 6.48
N LYS A 45 -4.74 -14.14 6.14
CA LYS A 45 -5.48 -12.96 6.61
C LYS A 45 -5.96 -13.16 8.04
N LYS A 46 -5.77 -12.16 8.91
CA LYS A 46 -6.28 -12.18 10.29
C LYS A 46 -7.81 -12.00 10.28
N PRO A 47 -8.57 -12.67 11.16
CA PRO A 47 -10.02 -12.54 11.24
C PRO A 47 -10.42 -11.24 11.96
N VAL A 48 -10.20 -10.11 11.31
CA VAL A 48 -10.41 -8.76 11.85
C VAL A 48 -11.42 -7.97 11.03
N ASN A 49 -12.05 -6.98 11.64
CA ASN A 49 -12.89 -6.00 10.97
C ASN A 49 -12.49 -4.60 11.47
N PHE A 50 -12.06 -3.74 10.55
CA PHE A 50 -11.65 -2.37 10.86
C PHE A 50 -12.63 -1.32 10.28
N GLY A 51 -13.83 -1.74 9.89
CA GLY A 51 -14.85 -0.90 9.23
C GLY A 51 -14.57 -0.64 7.75
N PHE A 52 -13.30 -0.48 7.37
CA PHE A 52 -12.87 -0.34 5.98
C PHE A 52 -12.47 -1.67 5.32
N LEU A 53 -12.39 -2.76 6.09
CA LEU A 53 -12.22 -4.14 5.62
C LEU A 53 -12.85 -5.10 6.63
N ASP A 54 -13.25 -6.27 6.15
CA ASP A 54 -13.83 -7.34 6.98
C ASP A 54 -13.36 -8.72 6.51
N PHE A 55 -12.54 -9.35 7.34
CA PHE A 55 -11.96 -10.69 7.16
C PHE A 55 -12.49 -11.70 8.19
N THR A 56 -13.59 -11.38 8.89
CA THR A 56 -14.08 -12.16 10.04
C THR A 56 -14.50 -13.58 9.68
N THR A 57 -15.14 -13.78 8.53
CA THR A 57 -15.61 -15.10 8.08
C THR A 57 -14.61 -15.80 7.16
N LEU A 58 -14.66 -17.13 7.14
CA LEU A 58 -13.84 -17.96 6.27
C LEU A 58 -14.05 -17.62 4.77
N ASP A 59 -15.31 -17.40 4.37
CA ASP A 59 -15.65 -17.04 2.99
C ASP A 59 -15.13 -15.67 2.59
N LYS A 60 -15.18 -14.68 3.50
CA LYS A 60 -14.58 -13.36 3.27
C LYS A 60 -13.07 -13.47 3.08
N ARG A 61 -12.37 -14.25 3.93
CA ARG A 61 -10.93 -14.49 3.75
C ARG A 61 -10.62 -15.18 2.43
N LYS A 62 -11.39 -16.20 2.05
CA LYS A 62 -11.26 -16.86 0.73
C LYS A 62 -11.41 -15.87 -0.42
N HIS A 63 -12.46 -15.04 -0.36
CA HIS A 63 -12.74 -14.02 -1.37
C HIS A 63 -11.56 -13.06 -1.51
N PHE A 64 -11.10 -12.46 -0.41
CA PHE A 64 -10.00 -11.48 -0.48
C PHE A 64 -8.64 -12.12 -0.82
N CYS A 65 -8.38 -13.37 -0.44
CA CYS A 65 -7.19 -14.09 -0.93
C CYS A 65 -7.22 -14.25 -2.46
N ARG A 66 -8.40 -14.55 -3.04
CA ARG A 66 -8.55 -14.63 -4.51
C ARG A 66 -8.39 -13.27 -5.18
N GLN A 67 -8.96 -12.22 -4.58
CA GLN A 67 -8.81 -10.85 -5.09
C GLN A 67 -7.34 -10.41 -5.07
N GLU A 68 -6.61 -10.68 -3.99
CA GLU A 68 -5.18 -10.37 -3.87
C GLU A 68 -4.37 -11.04 -5.00
N VAL A 69 -4.58 -12.34 -5.23
CA VAL A 69 -3.93 -13.07 -6.32
C VAL A 69 -4.28 -12.45 -7.68
N ALA A 70 -5.56 -12.22 -7.96
CA ALA A 70 -6.00 -11.70 -9.25
C ALA A 70 -5.44 -10.30 -9.55
N LEU A 71 -5.43 -9.42 -8.54
CA LEU A 71 -4.98 -8.04 -8.71
C LEU A 71 -3.47 -7.92 -8.84
N ASN A 72 -2.72 -8.68 -8.04
CA ASN A 72 -1.26 -8.58 -8.04
C ASN A 72 -0.62 -9.31 -9.22
N LYS A 73 -1.28 -10.32 -9.80
CA LYS A 73 -0.82 -10.94 -11.05
C LYS A 73 -0.66 -9.96 -12.22
N ARG A 74 -1.31 -8.79 -12.17
CA ARG A 74 -1.17 -7.73 -13.19
C ARG A 74 0.23 -7.12 -13.23
N LEU A 75 0.94 -7.10 -12.09
CA LEU A 75 2.28 -6.50 -11.92
C LEU A 75 3.35 -7.51 -11.45
N ALA A 76 2.94 -8.68 -10.98
CA ALA A 76 3.82 -9.76 -10.52
C ALA A 76 3.24 -11.16 -10.85
N PRO A 77 3.00 -11.48 -12.14
CA PRO A 77 2.30 -12.70 -12.55
C PRO A 77 3.00 -14.00 -12.12
N GLU A 78 4.34 -14.00 -12.14
CA GLU A 78 5.17 -15.15 -11.77
C GLU A 78 5.22 -15.36 -10.25
N ILE A 79 4.94 -14.32 -9.46
CA ILE A 79 5.08 -14.34 -8.00
C ILE A 79 3.84 -14.92 -7.33
N TYR A 80 2.64 -14.58 -7.79
CA TYR A 80 1.39 -15.02 -7.15
C TYR A 80 0.92 -16.36 -7.72
N LEU A 81 1.12 -17.45 -6.96
CA LEU A 81 0.85 -18.80 -7.43
C LEU A 81 -0.61 -19.23 -7.26
N GLY A 82 -1.32 -18.70 -6.24
CA GLY A 82 -2.73 -18.98 -6.04
C GLY A 82 -3.17 -18.91 -4.57
N VAL A 83 -4.35 -19.48 -4.31
CA VAL A 83 -4.89 -19.61 -2.95
C VAL A 83 -4.89 -21.08 -2.56
N VAL A 84 -4.29 -21.39 -1.41
CA VAL A 84 -4.20 -22.75 -0.87
C VAL A 84 -5.00 -22.87 0.44
N PRO A 85 -5.67 -24.00 0.70
CA PRO A 85 -6.40 -24.20 1.93
C PRO A 85 -5.45 -24.49 3.10
N ILE A 86 -5.87 -24.13 4.30
CA ILE A 86 -5.34 -24.63 5.57
C ILE A 86 -6.41 -25.54 6.15
N THR A 87 -6.06 -26.78 6.45
CA THR A 87 -7.01 -27.82 6.87
C THR A 87 -6.99 -28.06 8.37
N SER A 88 -7.95 -28.83 8.88
CA SER A 88 -8.15 -29.08 10.31
C SER A 88 -6.99 -29.82 11.00
N ASP A 89 -6.15 -30.52 10.22
CA ASP A 89 -4.86 -31.07 10.65
C ASP A 89 -3.74 -30.00 10.76
N LEU A 90 -4.09 -28.73 10.56
CA LEU A 90 -3.25 -27.54 10.66
C LEU A 90 -2.10 -27.49 9.65
N ARG A 91 -2.30 -28.06 8.46
CA ARG A 91 -1.32 -28.04 7.37
C ARG A 91 -1.83 -27.26 6.17
N ILE A 92 -0.89 -26.68 5.42
CA ILE A 92 -1.15 -26.15 4.08
C ILE A 92 -1.48 -27.31 3.16
N SER A 93 -2.66 -27.27 2.54
CA SER A 93 -3.15 -28.32 1.65
C SER A 93 -3.11 -29.72 2.27
N GLY A 94 -3.40 -29.81 3.58
CA GLY A 94 -3.45 -31.07 4.32
C GLY A 94 -4.78 -31.81 4.18
N LYS A 95 -5.11 -32.61 5.19
CA LYS A 95 -6.31 -33.45 5.23
C LYS A 95 -7.38 -32.88 6.16
N GLY A 96 -8.64 -33.14 5.81
CA GLY A 96 -9.81 -32.78 6.62
C GLY A 96 -10.48 -31.49 6.19
N LYS A 97 -11.27 -30.88 7.09
CA LYS A 97 -12.07 -29.69 6.78
C LYS A 97 -11.17 -28.47 6.58
N ILE A 98 -11.53 -27.60 5.64
CA ILE A 98 -10.84 -26.31 5.46
C ILE A 98 -11.20 -25.40 6.63
N ILE A 99 -10.20 -24.86 7.30
CA ILE A 99 -10.35 -23.94 8.44
C ILE A 99 -9.82 -22.54 8.14
N ASP A 100 -8.96 -22.38 7.13
CA ASP A 100 -8.53 -21.09 6.61
C ASP A 100 -7.97 -21.18 5.18
N TYR A 101 -7.51 -20.06 4.64
CA TYR A 101 -6.83 -19.97 3.35
C TYR A 101 -5.56 -19.14 3.47
N ALA A 102 -4.56 -19.48 2.66
CA ALA A 102 -3.36 -18.67 2.47
C ALA A 102 -3.21 -18.28 0.98
N VAL A 103 -2.71 -17.08 0.74
CA VAL A 103 -2.14 -16.71 -0.57
C VAL A 103 -0.75 -17.32 -0.64
N LYS A 104 -0.51 -18.17 -1.65
CA LYS A 104 0.79 -18.79 -1.91
C LYS A 104 1.53 -17.99 -2.97
N MET A 105 2.76 -17.59 -2.67
CA MET A 105 3.62 -16.82 -3.56
C MET A 105 5.02 -17.44 -3.65
N LEU A 106 5.78 -17.13 -4.69
CA LEU A 106 7.24 -17.31 -4.67
C LEU A 106 7.85 -16.33 -3.69
N GLU A 107 8.84 -16.79 -2.92
CA GLU A 107 9.61 -15.91 -2.05
C GLU A 107 10.65 -15.16 -2.86
N LEU A 108 10.54 -13.83 -2.85
CA LEU A 108 11.55 -12.93 -3.40
C LEU A 108 12.62 -12.62 -2.35
N PRO A 109 13.89 -12.45 -2.75
CA PRO A 109 14.95 -12.14 -1.80
C PRO A 109 14.69 -10.80 -1.09
N GLN A 110 14.69 -10.80 0.24
CA GLN A 110 14.23 -9.66 1.05
C GLN A 110 15.21 -8.48 0.98
N GLU A 111 16.48 -8.74 0.73
CA GLU A 111 17.51 -7.75 0.44
C GLU A 111 17.26 -7.00 -0.87
N ARG A 112 16.45 -7.56 -1.79
CA ARG A 112 16.10 -6.95 -3.07
C ARG A 112 14.84 -6.08 -3.02
N ILE A 113 14.26 -5.86 -1.85
CA ILE A 113 13.21 -4.85 -1.65
C ILE A 113 13.81 -3.47 -1.94
N MET A 114 13.14 -2.68 -2.79
CA MET A 114 13.61 -1.36 -3.23
C MET A 114 13.93 -0.44 -2.06
N ARG A 115 13.15 -0.47 -0.97
CA ARG A 115 13.48 0.27 0.25
C ARG A 115 14.87 -0.08 0.81
N ASN A 116 15.23 -1.36 0.86
CA ASN A 116 16.53 -1.80 1.37
C ASN A 116 17.65 -1.40 0.41
N LEU A 117 17.43 -1.56 -0.89
CA LEU A 117 18.37 -1.13 -1.93
C LEU A 117 18.60 0.39 -1.89
N LEU A 118 17.56 1.19 -1.68
CA LEU A 118 17.67 2.65 -1.52
C LEU A 118 18.56 2.99 -0.32
N LEU A 119 18.31 2.40 0.84
CA LEU A 119 19.12 2.64 2.05
C LEU A 119 20.60 2.25 1.86
N ASN A 120 20.89 1.33 0.94
CA ASN A 120 22.25 0.93 0.56
C ASN A 120 22.82 1.72 -0.65
N ASN A 121 22.08 2.69 -1.20
CA ASN A 121 22.42 3.43 -2.44
C ASN A 121 22.60 2.54 -3.69
N GLU A 122 21.85 1.44 -3.77
CA GLU A 122 21.94 0.43 -4.85
C GLU A 122 20.84 0.58 -5.91
N VAL A 123 20.04 1.66 -5.86
CA VAL A 123 19.02 1.96 -6.88
C VAL A 123 19.56 2.98 -7.89
N SER A 124 19.71 2.52 -9.12
CA SER A 124 20.13 3.32 -10.28
C SER A 124 18.96 4.12 -10.89
N GLU A 125 19.30 5.21 -11.59
CA GLU A 125 18.33 5.99 -12.37
C GLU A 125 17.63 5.13 -13.44
N LYS A 126 18.35 4.18 -14.05
CA LYS A 126 17.76 3.22 -15.00
C LYS A 126 16.62 2.42 -14.36
N GLN A 127 16.81 1.93 -13.13
CA GLN A 127 15.76 1.19 -12.42
C GLN A 127 14.56 2.11 -12.11
N ILE A 128 14.79 3.37 -11.74
CA ILE A 128 13.69 4.35 -11.56
C ILE A 128 12.91 4.56 -12.86
N LYS A 129 13.61 4.72 -13.99
CA LYS A 129 12.99 4.84 -15.31
C LYS A 129 12.18 3.58 -15.68
N ASP A 130 12.72 2.39 -15.43
CA ASP A 130 12.04 1.12 -15.69
C ASP A 130 10.78 0.95 -14.82
N ILE A 131 10.84 1.33 -13.54
CA ILE A 131 9.68 1.35 -12.63
C ILE A 131 8.60 2.31 -13.16
N ALA A 132 8.97 3.54 -13.53
CA ALA A 132 8.04 4.52 -14.10
C ALA A 132 7.35 4.02 -15.37
N ARG A 133 8.11 3.37 -16.26
CA ARG A 133 7.57 2.75 -17.48
C ARG A 133 6.56 1.65 -17.17
N ILE A 134 6.90 0.72 -16.27
CA ILE A 134 6.00 -0.37 -15.86
C ILE A 134 4.68 0.18 -15.31
N ILE A 135 4.75 1.21 -14.47
CA ILE A 135 3.55 1.80 -13.86
C ILE A 135 2.71 2.55 -14.90
N ALA A 136 3.34 3.29 -15.82
CA ALA A 136 2.64 3.96 -16.91
C ALA A 136 1.93 2.96 -17.85
N GLU A 137 2.62 1.88 -18.24
CA GLU A 137 2.04 0.78 -19.03
C GLU A 137 0.93 0.04 -18.28
N PHE A 138 1.08 -0.14 -16.97
CA PHE A 138 0.03 -0.73 -16.13
C PHE A 138 -1.20 0.17 -16.11
N HIS A 139 -1.03 1.46 -15.82
CA HIS A 139 -2.14 2.42 -15.79
C HIS A 139 -2.83 2.54 -17.14
N SER A 140 -2.11 2.54 -18.28
CA SER A 140 -2.72 2.65 -19.61
C SER A 140 -3.65 1.47 -19.94
N LYS A 141 -3.36 0.27 -19.41
CA LYS A 141 -4.17 -0.95 -19.59
C LYS A 141 -5.41 -1.02 -18.68
N LEU A 142 -5.51 -0.17 -17.67
CA LEU A 142 -6.67 -0.15 -16.77
C LEU A 142 -7.84 0.60 -17.40
N SER A 143 -9.02 -0.02 -17.36
CA SER A 143 -10.28 0.60 -17.76
C SER A 143 -10.76 1.66 -16.75
N SER A 144 -11.30 2.77 -17.24
CA SER A 144 -12.21 3.63 -16.48
C SER A 144 -13.66 3.39 -16.92
N SER A 145 -14.60 3.67 -16.04
CA SER A 145 -16.04 3.58 -16.28
C SER A 145 -16.78 4.55 -15.33
N LYS A 146 -18.07 4.78 -15.56
CA LYS A 146 -18.89 5.61 -14.64
C LYS A 146 -18.82 5.14 -13.19
N ASP A 147 -18.70 3.83 -12.96
CA ASP A 147 -18.54 3.23 -11.63
C ASP A 147 -17.18 3.54 -10.98
N THR A 148 -16.16 3.85 -11.77
CA THR A 148 -14.85 4.28 -11.26
C THR A 148 -14.78 5.78 -11.06
N ASP A 149 -15.44 6.56 -11.94
CA ASP A 149 -15.43 8.01 -11.96
C ASP A 149 -15.91 8.64 -10.65
N VAL A 150 -16.87 7.98 -9.97
CA VAL A 150 -17.37 8.42 -8.66
C VAL A 150 -16.26 8.62 -7.63
N TYR A 151 -15.20 7.80 -7.68
CA TYR A 151 -14.08 7.85 -6.74
C TYR A 151 -13.15 9.05 -6.96
N GLY A 152 -13.18 9.66 -8.15
CA GLY A 152 -12.47 10.91 -8.44
C GLY A 152 -13.30 12.17 -8.24
N SER A 153 -14.57 12.03 -7.85
CA SER A 153 -15.41 13.20 -7.59
C SER A 153 -14.85 14.04 -6.44
N LEU A 154 -15.03 15.36 -6.53
CA LEU A 154 -14.61 16.30 -5.48
C LEU A 154 -15.24 15.97 -4.12
N SER A 155 -16.46 15.44 -4.13
CA SER A 155 -17.14 14.99 -2.91
C SER A 155 -16.38 13.87 -2.21
N VAL A 156 -15.88 12.88 -2.96
CA VAL A 156 -15.10 11.76 -2.43
C VAL A 156 -13.70 12.22 -2.03
N ILE A 157 -13.05 13.07 -2.83
CA ILE A 157 -11.74 13.64 -2.49
C ILE A 157 -11.81 14.42 -1.17
N ARG A 158 -12.81 15.29 -0.99
CA ARG A 158 -13.04 16.03 0.26
C ARG A 158 -13.31 15.09 1.43
N LYS A 159 -14.23 14.13 1.25
CA LYS A 159 -14.55 13.14 2.28
C LYS A 159 -13.30 12.35 2.73
N ASN A 160 -12.42 11.97 1.81
CA ASN A 160 -11.17 11.27 2.16
C ASN A 160 -10.24 12.13 3.02
N TRP A 161 -10.17 13.45 2.76
CA TRP A 161 -9.41 14.40 3.57
C TRP A 161 -10.08 14.66 4.91
N ASP A 162 -11.38 14.90 4.93
CA ASP A 162 -12.14 15.16 6.16
C ASP A 162 -12.02 14.00 7.13
N GLU A 163 -12.19 12.75 6.66
CA GLU A 163 -11.99 11.57 7.49
C GLU A 163 -10.55 11.46 8.01
N ASN A 164 -9.54 11.77 7.19
CA ASN A 164 -8.15 11.78 7.65
C ASN A 164 -7.96 12.78 8.79
N PHE A 165 -8.52 13.98 8.67
CA PHE A 165 -8.45 15.02 9.68
C PHE A 165 -9.23 14.71 10.95
N GLU A 166 -10.42 14.10 10.83
CA GLU A 166 -11.26 13.72 11.96
C GLU A 166 -10.67 12.55 12.76
N GLN A 167 -9.91 11.68 12.10
CA GLN A 167 -9.32 10.48 12.72
C GLN A 167 -8.02 10.76 13.48
N VAL A 168 -7.41 11.93 13.32
CA VAL A 168 -6.23 12.37 14.06
C VAL A 168 -6.66 13.46 15.04
N LYS A 169 -7.15 13.06 16.22
CA LYS A 169 -7.72 13.98 17.23
C LYS A 169 -6.72 14.37 18.33
N ASP A 170 -5.70 13.55 18.55
CA ASP A 170 -4.74 13.78 19.62
C ASP A 170 -3.71 14.85 19.25
N GLN A 171 -3.63 15.83 20.13
CA GLN A 171 -2.97 17.12 19.98
C GLN A 171 -1.51 17.06 20.43
N HIS A 172 -1.15 16.00 21.15
CA HIS A 172 0.15 15.87 21.80
C HIS A 172 1.27 15.38 20.87
N LEU A 173 0.94 14.97 19.64
CA LEU A 173 1.88 14.27 18.76
C LEU A 173 2.41 15.13 17.60
N TYR A 174 1.65 16.15 17.16
CA TYR A 174 2.08 17.12 16.16
C TYR A 174 1.30 18.43 16.33
N SER A 175 1.93 19.56 16.04
CA SER A 175 1.32 20.89 16.25
C SER A 175 -0.02 21.00 15.52
N LYS A 176 -1.10 21.23 16.28
CA LYS A 176 -2.44 21.49 15.74
C LYS A 176 -2.46 22.55 14.66
N ASP A 177 -1.67 23.61 14.86
CA ASP A 177 -1.63 24.75 13.95
C ASP A 177 -1.17 24.31 12.57
N LYS A 178 -0.19 23.40 12.52
CA LYS A 178 0.27 22.81 11.26
C LYS A 178 -0.78 21.92 10.60
N ILE A 179 -1.54 21.12 11.37
CA ILE A 179 -2.65 20.33 10.81
C ILE A 179 -3.75 21.25 10.25
N LEU A 180 -4.05 22.35 10.95
CA LEU A 180 -5.00 23.35 10.49
C LEU A 180 -4.52 24.06 9.22
N GLU A 181 -3.23 24.39 9.13
CA GLU A 181 -2.61 24.94 7.92
C GLU A 181 -2.68 23.96 6.74
N ILE A 182 -2.38 22.68 6.95
CA ILE A 182 -2.58 21.63 5.93
C ILE A 182 -4.03 21.63 5.45
N ARG A 183 -5.00 21.60 6.39
CA ARG A 183 -6.43 21.60 6.06
C ARG A 183 -6.83 22.84 5.25
N LYS A 184 -6.35 24.03 5.60
CA LYS A 184 -6.60 25.28 4.86
C LYS A 184 -6.03 25.21 3.44
N ALA A 185 -4.77 24.80 3.30
CA ALA A 185 -4.09 24.68 2.01
C ALA A 185 -4.78 23.67 1.09
N VAL A 186 -5.09 22.47 1.60
CA VAL A 186 -5.83 21.42 0.89
C VAL A 186 -7.20 21.91 0.42
N ASN A 187 -7.97 22.54 1.30
CA ASN A 187 -9.31 23.03 0.96
C ASN A 187 -9.26 24.15 -0.10
N LYS A 188 -8.28 25.04 0.00
CA LYS A 188 -8.03 26.06 -1.02
C LYS A 188 -7.66 25.43 -2.36
N PHE A 189 -6.71 24.50 -2.37
CA PHE A 189 -6.28 23.80 -3.59
C PHE A 189 -7.43 23.05 -4.27
N ILE A 190 -8.26 22.32 -3.52
CA ILE A 190 -9.44 21.62 -4.05
C ILE A 190 -10.42 22.61 -4.69
N LYS A 191 -10.58 23.81 -4.11
CA LYS A 191 -11.43 24.86 -4.67
C LYS A 191 -10.83 25.43 -5.96
N ASP A 192 -9.54 25.78 -5.93
CA ASP A 192 -8.85 26.48 -7.02
C ASP A 192 -8.58 25.56 -8.23
N LYS A 193 -8.43 24.25 -8.00
CA LYS A 193 -8.20 23.23 -9.04
C LYS A 193 -9.43 22.39 -9.36
N LYS A 194 -10.63 22.87 -9.01
CA LYS A 194 -11.91 22.18 -9.26
C LYS A 194 -12.01 21.63 -10.69
N ASP A 195 -11.81 22.49 -11.68
CA ASP A 195 -11.98 22.14 -13.10
C ASP A 195 -10.96 21.08 -13.56
N LEU A 196 -9.76 21.10 -12.97
CA LEU A 196 -8.73 20.11 -13.24
C LEU A 196 -9.17 18.74 -12.71
N PHE A 197 -9.63 18.63 -11.47
CA PHE A 197 -10.14 17.34 -10.95
C PHE A 197 -11.31 16.80 -11.78
N GLU A 198 -12.24 17.65 -12.18
CA GLU A 198 -13.36 17.24 -13.04
C GLU A 198 -12.87 16.81 -14.44
N LYS A 199 -11.85 17.49 -15.00
CA LYS A 199 -11.20 17.08 -16.25
C LYS A 199 -10.55 15.71 -16.13
N ARG A 200 -9.81 15.44 -15.04
CA ARG A 200 -9.20 14.13 -14.76
C ARG A 200 -10.24 13.00 -14.79
N VAL A 201 -11.42 13.24 -14.20
CA VAL A 201 -12.53 12.29 -14.24
C VAL A 201 -13.01 12.08 -15.68
N ARG A 202 -13.30 13.16 -16.43
CA ARG A 202 -13.76 13.07 -17.83
C ARG A 202 -12.77 12.36 -18.76
N GLU A 203 -11.47 12.52 -18.51
CA GLU A 203 -10.40 11.87 -19.29
C GLU A 203 -10.10 10.43 -18.83
N GLY A 204 -10.91 9.86 -17.93
CA GLY A 204 -10.76 8.46 -17.51
C GLY A 204 -9.49 8.21 -16.69
N ARG A 205 -8.99 9.23 -15.97
CA ARG A 205 -7.78 9.12 -15.15
C ARG A 205 -8.02 8.44 -13.81
N ILE A 206 -9.30 8.20 -13.47
CA ILE A 206 -9.69 7.47 -12.26
C ILE A 206 -9.76 5.97 -12.56
N LYS A 207 -8.84 5.23 -11.98
CA LYS A 207 -8.59 3.82 -12.32
C LYS A 207 -8.45 2.99 -11.05
N ARG A 208 -8.60 1.67 -11.18
CA ARG A 208 -8.27 0.72 -10.10
C ARG A 208 -6.75 0.49 -10.06
N CYS A 209 -6.05 1.49 -9.57
CA CYS A 209 -4.59 1.57 -9.47
C CYS A 209 -4.03 0.54 -8.47
N HIS A 210 -2.75 0.65 -8.12
CA HIS A 210 -2.15 -0.20 -7.09
C HIS A 210 -2.71 0.12 -5.70
N GLY A 211 -2.84 1.41 -5.38
CA GLY A 211 -3.43 1.92 -4.14
C GLY A 211 -2.44 2.00 -2.97
N ASP A 212 -1.42 1.14 -2.96
CA ASP A 212 -0.34 1.09 -1.94
C ASP A 212 1.07 1.05 -2.56
N LEU A 213 1.32 1.89 -3.56
CA LEU A 213 2.56 1.88 -4.35
C LEU A 213 3.71 2.60 -3.62
N HIS A 214 4.49 1.88 -2.82
CA HIS A 214 5.65 2.42 -2.10
C HIS A 214 6.86 1.48 -2.15
N ALA A 215 8.05 1.94 -1.75
CA ALA A 215 9.31 1.25 -2.00
C ALA A 215 9.41 -0.13 -1.32
N SER A 216 8.74 -0.35 -0.18
CA SER A 216 8.68 -1.68 0.44
C SER A 216 7.84 -2.71 -0.33
N ASN A 217 7.03 -2.27 -1.30
CA ASN A 217 6.16 -3.12 -2.13
C ASN A 217 6.75 -3.37 -3.54
N ILE A 218 8.01 -2.97 -3.76
CA ILE A 218 8.73 -3.12 -5.03
C ILE A 218 9.97 -3.96 -4.77
N PHE A 219 10.16 -5.03 -5.53
CA PHE A 219 11.37 -5.84 -5.55
C PHE A 219 12.10 -5.62 -6.86
N ILE A 220 13.42 -5.43 -6.78
CA ILE A 220 14.29 -5.23 -7.95
C ILE A 220 15.27 -6.38 -8.01
N THR A 221 14.93 -7.46 -8.71
CA THR A 221 15.81 -8.61 -8.94
C THR A 221 16.43 -8.51 -10.35
N ASP A 222 16.49 -9.61 -11.09
CA ASP A 222 16.61 -9.65 -12.55
C ASP A 222 15.43 -8.95 -13.26
N LYS A 223 14.25 -8.93 -12.61
CA LYS A 223 13.04 -8.22 -13.04
C LYS A 223 12.53 -7.33 -11.90
N ILE A 224 11.66 -6.38 -12.25
CA ILE A 224 10.94 -5.58 -11.26
C ILE A 224 9.60 -6.24 -10.99
N HIS A 225 9.32 -6.50 -9.71
CA HIS A 225 8.04 -7.02 -9.24
C HIS A 225 7.40 -6.02 -8.29
N ILE A 226 6.17 -5.62 -8.58
CA ILE A 226 5.38 -4.74 -7.72
C ILE A 226 4.23 -5.57 -7.14
N VAL A 227 4.14 -5.60 -5.81
CA VAL A 227 3.29 -6.53 -5.05
C VAL A 227 2.45 -5.78 -4.01
N ASP A 228 1.51 -6.49 -3.39
CA ASP A 228 0.65 -5.99 -2.31
C ASP A 228 -0.30 -4.82 -2.67
N CYS A 229 -0.89 -4.89 -3.86
CA CYS A 229 -2.00 -4.02 -4.28
C CYS A 229 -3.24 -4.18 -3.38
N ILE A 230 -3.90 -3.06 -3.05
CA ILE A 230 -5.11 -3.04 -2.19
C ILE A 230 -6.26 -3.84 -2.83
N GLU A 231 -6.66 -4.92 -2.16
CA GLU A 231 -7.72 -5.82 -2.60
C GLU A 231 -9.06 -5.65 -1.85
N PHE A 232 -9.03 -5.00 -0.68
CA PHE A 232 -10.14 -5.03 0.28
C PHE A 232 -11.05 -3.80 0.28
N ASN A 233 -10.57 -2.64 -0.18
CA ASN A 233 -11.35 -1.41 -0.16
C ASN A 233 -11.31 -0.69 -1.51
N ARG A 234 -12.47 -0.62 -2.17
CA ARG A 234 -12.58 0.05 -3.47
C ARG A 234 -12.20 1.53 -3.37
N ARG A 235 -12.65 2.28 -2.36
CA ARG A 235 -12.32 3.71 -2.24
C ARG A 235 -10.82 3.97 -2.08
N PHE A 236 -10.06 3.01 -1.56
CA PHE A 236 -8.59 3.11 -1.47
C PHE A 236 -7.86 2.61 -2.72
N ALA A 237 -8.47 1.67 -3.45
CA ALA A 237 -7.91 1.10 -4.69
C ALA A 237 -8.24 1.91 -5.95
N TYR A 238 -9.39 2.58 -5.99
CA TYR A 238 -9.80 3.45 -7.08
C TYR A 238 -9.38 4.90 -6.77
N SER A 239 -8.52 5.44 -7.62
CA SER A 239 -8.01 6.81 -7.48
C SER A 239 -7.60 7.37 -8.84
N ASP A 240 -7.32 8.66 -8.88
CA ASP A 240 -6.51 9.24 -9.96
C ASP A 240 -5.16 8.51 -10.04
N THR A 241 -4.67 8.22 -11.25
CA THR A 241 -3.33 7.65 -11.47
C THR A 241 -2.22 8.52 -10.89
N ALA A 242 -2.41 9.84 -10.86
CA ALA A 242 -1.48 10.77 -10.21
C ALA A 242 -1.37 10.50 -8.69
N SER A 243 -2.44 10.03 -8.05
CA SER A 243 -2.42 9.67 -6.62
C SER A 243 -1.60 8.41 -6.33
N ASP A 244 -1.57 7.46 -7.28
CA ASP A 244 -0.78 6.24 -7.16
C ASP A 244 0.71 6.53 -7.35
N VAL A 245 1.05 7.31 -8.39
CA VAL A 245 2.41 7.81 -8.65
C VAL A 245 2.93 8.65 -7.48
N ALA A 246 2.09 9.53 -6.93
CA ALA A 246 2.44 10.34 -5.77
C ALA A 246 2.84 9.52 -4.56
N PHE A 247 2.36 8.29 -4.41
CA PHE A 247 2.70 7.46 -3.26
C PHE A 247 4.18 7.07 -3.30
N LEU A 248 4.67 6.52 -4.41
CA LEU A 248 6.09 6.16 -4.51
C LEU A 248 6.97 7.41 -4.48
N ALA A 249 6.56 8.48 -5.15
CA ALA A 249 7.31 9.74 -5.15
C ALA A 249 7.39 10.36 -3.74
N MET A 250 6.31 10.31 -2.96
CA MET A 250 6.32 10.74 -1.56
C MET A 250 7.20 9.84 -0.69
N ASP A 251 7.18 8.53 -0.92
CA ASP A 251 8.00 7.57 -0.15
C ASP A 251 9.50 7.75 -0.44
N LEU A 252 9.87 8.08 -1.69
CA LEU A 252 11.22 8.48 -2.06
C LEU A 252 11.67 9.76 -1.35
N ASP A 253 10.81 10.79 -1.29
CA ASP A 253 11.09 12.02 -0.54
C ASP A 253 11.22 11.72 0.97
N TYR A 254 10.36 10.85 1.51
CA TYR A 254 10.45 10.38 2.90
C TYR A 254 11.77 9.67 3.19
N LEU A 255 12.31 8.93 2.21
CA LEU A 255 13.60 8.26 2.30
C LEU A 255 14.80 9.17 1.97
N SER A 256 14.57 10.47 1.71
CA SER A 256 15.60 11.46 1.35
C SER A 256 16.27 11.20 0.00
N PHE A 257 15.48 10.73 -0.98
CA PHE A 257 15.87 10.55 -2.38
C PHE A 257 15.05 11.47 -3.30
N GLU A 258 15.05 12.77 -3.03
CA GLU A 258 14.23 13.76 -3.72
C GLU A 258 14.55 13.88 -5.22
N GLU A 259 15.81 13.67 -5.61
CA GLU A 259 16.18 13.64 -7.04
C GLU A 259 15.59 12.42 -7.75
N LEU A 260 15.66 11.23 -7.15
CA LEU A 260 15.02 10.03 -7.73
C LEU A 260 13.50 10.18 -7.79
N SER A 261 12.90 10.83 -6.79
CA SER A 261 11.48 11.19 -6.79
C SER A 261 11.09 12.09 -7.95
N ARG A 262 11.86 13.16 -8.22
CA ARG A 262 11.66 14.03 -9.40
C ARG A 262 11.79 13.26 -10.70
N ARG A 263 12.89 12.50 -10.85
CA ARG A 263 13.15 11.68 -12.04
C ARG A 263 12.05 10.65 -12.28
N PHE A 264 11.58 9.99 -11.23
CA PHE A 264 10.47 9.03 -11.30
C PHE A 264 9.21 9.68 -11.87
N VAL A 265 8.84 10.86 -11.36
CA VAL A 265 7.67 11.62 -11.85
C VAL A 265 7.86 12.06 -13.30
N ASP A 266 9.04 12.59 -13.65
CA ASP A 266 9.35 13.00 -15.03
C ASP A 266 9.28 11.84 -16.02
N TYR A 267 9.84 10.68 -15.67
CA TYR A 267 9.76 9.48 -16.49
C TYR A 267 8.32 8.98 -16.61
N TYR A 268 7.54 9.00 -15.53
CA TYR A 268 6.14 8.60 -15.60
C TYR A 268 5.35 9.52 -16.54
N ILE A 269 5.53 10.83 -16.44
CA ILE A 269 4.89 11.81 -17.33
C ILE A 269 5.30 11.55 -18.78
N HIS A 270 6.59 11.34 -19.03
CA HIS A 270 7.10 11.03 -20.36
C HIS A 270 6.45 9.78 -20.98
N PHE A 271 6.30 8.69 -20.21
CA PHE A 271 5.68 7.46 -20.74
C PHE A 271 4.14 7.50 -20.81
N SER A 272 3.50 8.34 -19.98
CA SER A 272 2.03 8.42 -19.90
C SER A 272 1.42 9.60 -20.65
N ASN A 273 2.24 10.55 -21.10
CA ASN A 273 1.84 11.86 -21.66
C ASN A 273 0.88 12.63 -20.73
N ASP A 274 1.05 12.49 -19.41
CA ASP A 274 0.18 13.09 -18.40
C ASP A 274 0.81 14.36 -17.81
N GLU A 275 0.96 15.42 -18.62
CA GLU A 275 1.60 16.68 -18.17
C GLU A 275 0.85 17.36 -17.02
N GLU A 276 -0.47 17.18 -16.95
CA GLU A 276 -1.31 17.76 -15.89
C GLU A 276 -0.98 17.19 -14.50
N LEU A 277 -0.37 16.01 -14.43
CA LEU A 277 0.10 15.40 -13.18
C LEU A 277 1.05 16.34 -12.43
N ARG A 278 1.86 17.15 -13.14
CA ARG A 278 2.77 18.14 -12.52
C ARG A 278 2.01 19.12 -11.62
N SER A 279 0.77 19.46 -12.01
CA SER A 279 -0.07 20.37 -11.23
C SER A 279 -0.74 19.72 -10.03
N LEU A 280 -0.76 18.38 -9.93
CA LEU A 280 -1.46 17.62 -8.88
C LEU A 280 -0.52 16.84 -7.95
N ILE A 281 0.76 16.67 -8.34
CA ILE A 281 1.67 15.75 -7.67
C ILE A 281 1.88 16.11 -6.19
N ASP A 282 2.10 17.38 -5.87
CA ASP A 282 2.32 17.82 -4.49
C ASP A 282 1.04 17.68 -3.64
N PHE A 283 -0.15 17.86 -4.23
CA PHE A 283 -1.42 17.63 -3.53
C PHE A 283 -1.58 16.17 -3.12
N TYR A 284 -1.30 15.24 -4.05
CA TYR A 284 -1.39 13.82 -3.74
C TYR A 284 -0.23 13.33 -2.87
N LYS A 285 0.98 13.89 -2.99
CA LYS A 285 2.09 13.60 -2.07
C LYS A 285 1.73 14.07 -0.65
N CYS A 286 1.13 15.25 -0.49
CA CYS A 286 0.59 15.75 0.77
C CYS A 286 -0.42 14.76 1.38
N TYR A 287 -1.37 14.28 0.57
CA TYR A 287 -2.37 13.29 0.97
C TYR A 287 -1.72 11.97 1.44
N ARG A 288 -0.81 11.40 0.64
CA ARG A 288 -0.15 10.12 0.96
C ARG A 288 0.71 10.21 2.21
N ALA A 289 1.46 11.31 2.38
CA ALA A 289 2.20 11.56 3.61
C ALA A 289 1.28 11.64 4.84
N PHE A 290 0.14 12.33 4.73
CA PHE A 290 -0.85 12.40 5.82
C PHE A 290 -1.43 11.03 6.15
N VAL A 291 -1.76 10.22 5.14
CA VAL A 291 -2.27 8.85 5.33
C VAL A 291 -1.24 7.98 6.07
N ARG A 292 0.05 8.04 5.70
CA ARG A 292 1.11 7.29 6.41
C ARG A 292 1.27 7.74 7.86
N ALA A 293 1.22 9.06 8.11
CA ALA A 293 1.21 9.59 9.47
C ALA A 293 0.03 9.04 10.29
N LYS A 294 -1.18 9.08 9.71
CA LYS A 294 -2.41 8.54 10.35
C LYS A 294 -2.31 7.04 10.64
N ILE A 295 -1.75 6.24 9.74
CA ILE A 295 -1.58 4.80 9.96
C ILE A 295 -0.65 4.55 11.16
N ASN A 296 0.47 5.28 11.24
CA ASN A 296 1.37 5.17 12.39
C ASN A 296 0.72 5.70 13.69
N TYR A 297 -0.11 6.74 13.61
CA TYR A 297 -0.93 7.19 14.74
C TYR A 297 -1.85 6.08 15.26
N PHE A 298 -2.54 5.34 14.37
CA PHE A 298 -3.35 4.20 14.80
C PHE A 298 -2.53 3.07 15.44
N ARG A 299 -1.33 2.80 14.93
CA ARG A 299 -0.43 1.80 15.53
C ARG A 299 0.00 2.19 16.94
N ILE A 300 0.35 3.46 17.17
CA ILE A 300 0.74 3.95 18.52
C ILE A 300 -0.39 3.77 19.53
N ASN A 301 -1.64 3.92 19.09
CA ASN A 301 -2.83 3.78 19.93
C ASN A 301 -3.39 2.34 19.98
N ASP A 302 -2.78 1.37 19.29
CA ASP A 302 -3.18 -0.04 19.37
C ASP A 302 -2.51 -0.69 20.60
N PRO A 303 -3.28 -1.21 21.58
CA PRO A 303 -2.75 -1.86 22.77
C PRO A 303 -1.89 -3.11 22.47
N ASN A 304 -1.96 -3.65 21.25
CA ASN A 304 -1.18 -4.81 20.83
C ASN A 304 0.15 -4.44 20.16
N THR A 305 0.44 -3.15 20.00
CA THR A 305 1.73 -2.70 19.46
C THR A 305 2.83 -2.96 20.46
N ASP A 306 3.95 -3.48 19.97
CA ASP A 306 5.12 -3.74 20.79
C ASP A 306 5.65 -2.43 21.41
N PRO A 307 5.74 -2.33 22.75
CA PRO A 307 6.28 -1.17 23.42
C PRO A 307 7.67 -0.74 22.93
N GLU A 308 8.50 -1.69 22.49
CA GLU A 308 9.84 -1.41 21.96
C GLU A 308 9.79 -0.66 20.62
N GLU A 309 8.75 -0.88 19.80
CA GLU A 309 8.59 -0.23 18.50
C GLU A 309 7.99 1.19 18.61
N LEU A 310 7.31 1.53 19.71
CA LEU A 310 6.54 2.77 19.85
C LEU A 310 7.35 4.04 19.54
N ARG A 311 8.60 4.10 20.02
CA ARG A 311 9.48 5.25 19.77
C ARG A 311 9.77 5.41 18.28
N SER A 312 10.05 4.30 17.59
CA SER A 312 10.33 4.30 16.14
C SER A 312 9.09 4.74 15.36
N ILE A 313 7.94 4.12 15.64
CA ILE A 313 6.66 4.44 14.98
C ILE A 313 6.29 5.92 15.17
N ASN A 314 6.52 6.47 16.38
CA ASN A 314 6.29 7.88 16.67
C ASN A 314 7.20 8.81 15.86
N ASN A 315 8.49 8.49 15.74
CA ASN A 315 9.41 9.27 14.92
C ASN A 315 9.02 9.25 13.44
N GLU A 316 8.62 8.09 12.91
CA GLU A 316 8.12 7.98 11.53
C GLU A 316 6.86 8.80 11.32
N MET A 317 5.89 8.71 12.24
CA MET A 317 4.64 9.49 12.19
C MET A 317 4.94 11.00 12.13
N ILE A 318 5.80 11.52 13.00
CA ILE A 318 6.18 12.93 13.02
C ILE A 318 6.85 13.35 11.72
N LYS A 319 7.73 12.49 11.16
CA LYS A 319 8.39 12.74 9.88
C LYS A 319 7.38 12.81 8.73
N TYR A 320 6.39 11.92 8.69
CA TYR A 320 5.32 11.97 7.70
C TYR A 320 4.41 13.19 7.84
N PHE A 321 4.04 13.60 9.06
CA PHE A 321 3.28 14.85 9.26
C PHE A 321 4.07 16.07 8.80
N ARG A 322 5.38 16.13 9.10
CA ARG A 322 6.27 17.17 8.59
C ARG A 322 6.31 17.16 7.07
N LEU A 323 6.47 16.00 6.44
CA LEU A 323 6.51 15.90 4.99
C LEU A 323 5.17 16.35 4.36
N SER A 324 4.03 15.96 4.93
CA SER A 324 2.71 16.43 4.51
C SER A 324 2.57 17.95 4.60
N TYR A 325 3.04 18.54 5.71
CA TYR A 325 3.09 19.98 5.91
C TYR A 325 3.96 20.70 4.87
N GLU A 326 5.14 20.16 4.55
CA GLU A 326 6.04 20.72 3.54
C GLU A 326 5.41 20.74 2.14
N TYR A 327 4.66 19.71 1.76
CA TYR A 327 3.89 19.76 0.52
C TYR A 327 2.71 20.73 0.58
N ALA A 328 2.02 20.82 1.72
CA ALA A 328 0.89 21.74 1.88
C ALA A 328 1.29 23.20 1.65
N LYS A 329 2.52 23.60 1.99
CA LYS A 329 3.05 24.94 1.71
C LYS A 329 3.26 25.24 0.22
N LYS A 330 3.26 24.21 -0.64
CA LYS A 330 3.40 24.34 -2.10
C LYS A 330 2.05 24.35 -2.83
N LEU A 331 0.95 24.10 -2.10
CA LEU A 331 -0.43 24.12 -2.61
C LEU A 331 -0.98 25.54 -2.59
#